data_AF-A0A6G9SLK1-F1
#
_entry.id   AF-A0A6G9SLK1-F1
#
_cell.length_a   1.000
_cell.length_b   1.000
_cell.length_c   1.000
_cell.angle_alpha   90.00
_cell.angle_beta   90.00
_cell.angle_gamma   90.00
#
_symmetry.space_group_name_H-M   'P 1'
#
loop_
_entity.id
_entity.type
_entity.pdbx_description
1 polymer ?
#
loop_
_entity_poly.entity_id
_entity_poly.type
_entity_poly.pdbx_seq_one_letter_code
_entity_poly.pdbx_strand_id
1 'polypeptide(L)'
;MQLNDYQKKVEATNNDSDYNYEVKISSTAGMVLTQAEEINEMIDKLLVDFKPIDREKLTKKLSGLLYWTVVLMTHFDVNIEDIAKRSLD
;
A
#
# COMPACT_ATOMS: atom_id res chain seq x y z
N MET A 1 -4.34 9.25 -13.50
CA MET A 1 -4.92 9.75 -12.23
C MET A 1 -3.79 10.37 -11.45
N GLN A 2 -3.95 11.60 -10.96
CA GLN A 2 -2.92 12.24 -10.13
C GLN A 2 -2.85 11.56 -8.75
N LEU A 3 -1.72 11.65 -8.06
CA LEU A 3 -1.55 11.00 -6.75
C LEU A 3 -2.52 11.57 -5.71
N ASN A 4 -2.74 12.88 -5.69
CA ASN A 4 -3.75 13.50 -4.83
C ASN A 4 -5.19 13.04 -5.14
N ASP A 5 -5.55 12.88 -6.43
CA ASP A 5 -6.87 12.37 -6.80
C ASP A 5 -7.06 10.92 -6.35
N TYR A 6 -5.97 10.13 -6.38
CA TYR A 6 -5.97 8.77 -5.88
C TYR A 6 -6.16 8.73 -4.36
N GLN A 7 -5.40 9.53 -3.61
CA GLN A 7 -5.53 9.62 -2.15
C GLN A 7 -6.95 10.00 -1.72
N LYS A 8 -7.56 11.02 -2.33
CA LYS A 8 -8.95 11.41 -2.04
C LYS A 8 -9.96 10.28 -2.27
N LYS A 9 -9.76 9.45 -3.30
CA LYS A 9 -10.61 8.28 -3.55
C LYS A 9 -10.42 7.20 -2.49
N VAL A 10 -9.18 6.98 -2.04
CA VAL A 10 -8.87 6.03 -0.97
C VAL A 10 -9.50 6.49 0.35
N GLU A 11 -9.37 7.77 0.70
CA GLU A 11 -9.99 8.39 1.88
C GLU A 11 -11.51 8.18 1.87
N ALA A 12 -12.17 8.50 0.75
CA ALA A 12 -13.62 8.35 0.60
C ALA A 12 -14.09 6.88 0.77
N THR A 13 -13.23 5.90 0.47
CA THR A 13 -13.56 4.47 0.56
C THR A 13 -13.33 3.91 1.98
N ASN A 14 -12.45 4.51 2.78
CA ASN A 14 -12.07 4.02 4.11
C ASN A 14 -12.70 4.83 5.26
N ASN A 15 -13.63 5.74 4.96
CA ASN A 15 -14.18 6.67 5.93
C ASN A 15 -15.28 6.07 6.85
N ASP A 16 -15.60 4.79 6.71
CA ASP A 16 -16.67 4.14 7.47
C ASP A 16 -16.11 3.19 8.54
N SER A 17 -16.22 3.56 9.82
CA SER A 17 -16.59 2.67 10.95
C SER A 17 -16.32 3.28 12.32
N ASP A 18 -17.15 2.94 13.30
CA ASP A 18 -17.02 3.24 14.75
C ASP A 18 -15.91 2.43 15.48
N TYR A 19 -14.88 1.97 14.76
CA TYR A 19 -13.79 1.18 15.35
C TYR A 19 -12.77 2.05 16.10
N ASN A 20 -12.17 1.52 17.18
CA ASN A 20 -11.07 2.17 17.90
C ASN A 20 -9.92 2.51 16.92
N TYR A 21 -9.54 3.78 16.88
CA TYR A 21 -8.58 4.35 15.96
C TYR A 21 -7.20 3.68 16.02
N GLU A 22 -6.71 3.31 17.21
CA GLU A 22 -5.42 2.60 17.36
C GLU A 22 -5.44 1.22 16.68
N VAL A 23 -6.55 0.50 16.81
CA VAL A 23 -6.74 -0.81 16.18
C VAL A 23 -6.77 -0.67 14.66
N LYS A 24 -7.36 0.40 14.13
CA LYS A 24 -7.36 0.70 12.69
C LYS A 24 -5.95 0.93 12.17
N ILE A 25 -5.17 1.78 12.82
CA ILE A 25 -3.78 2.06 12.41
C ILE A 25 -2.97 0.76 12.39
N SER A 26 -3.02 -0.02 13.47
CA SER A 26 -2.26 -1.28 13.56
C SER A 26 -2.70 -2.28 12.48
N SER A 27 -4.00 -2.37 12.21
CA SER A 27 -4.54 -3.23 11.15
C SER A 27 -4.07 -2.78 9.78
N THR A 28 -4.14 -1.48 9.48
CA THR A 28 -3.65 -0.91 8.21
C THR A 28 -2.15 -1.16 8.02
N ALA A 29 -1.34 -0.96 9.06
CA ALA A 29 0.10 -1.28 9.01
C ALA A 29 0.37 -2.78 8.74
N GLY A 30 -0.42 -3.66 9.35
CA GLY A 30 -0.37 -5.11 9.07
C GLY A 30 -0.71 -5.45 7.61
N MET A 31 -1.67 -4.75 7.01
CA MET A 31 -2.02 -4.94 5.59
C MET A 31 -0.90 -4.47 4.65
N VAL A 32 -0.21 -3.36 4.97
CA VAL A 32 0.99 -2.93 4.23
C VAL A 32 2.07 -4.01 4.28
N LEU A 33 2.36 -4.53 5.48
CA LEU A 33 3.35 -5.60 5.65
C LEU A 33 2.99 -6.85 4.85
N THR A 34 1.73 -7.28 4.91
CA THR A 34 1.24 -8.45 4.17
C THR A 34 1.49 -8.31 2.67
N GLN A 35 1.22 -7.14 2.08
CA GLN A 35 1.47 -6.92 0.65
C GLN A 35 2.96 -6.94 0.32
N ALA A 36 3.82 -6.38 1.17
CA ALA A 36 5.27 -6.41 0.99
C ALA A 36 5.84 -7.83 1.08
N GLU A 37 5.38 -8.64 2.04
CA GLU A 37 5.77 -10.04 2.21
C GLU A 37 5.38 -10.88 0.97
N GLU A 38 4.15 -10.72 0.46
CA GLU A 38 3.71 -11.43 -0.74
C GLU A 38 4.53 -11.04 -1.99
N ILE A 39 4.97 -9.78 -2.10
CA ILE A 39 5.89 -9.35 -3.16
C ILE A 39 7.26 -10.00 -2.97
N ASN A 40 7.78 -10.04 -1.74
CA ASN A 40 9.06 -10.67 -1.44
C ASN A 40 9.03 -12.16 -1.80
N GLU A 41 7.97 -12.90 -1.45
CA GLU A 41 7.83 -14.31 -1.84
C GLU A 41 7.84 -14.52 -3.37
N MET A 42 7.30 -13.57 -4.13
CA MET A 42 7.32 -13.65 -5.59
C MET A 42 8.73 -13.41 -6.15
N ILE A 43 9.49 -12.52 -5.52
CA ILE A 43 10.90 -12.26 -5.86
C ILE A 43 11.76 -13.47 -5.48
N ASP A 44 11.55 -14.06 -4.29
CA ASP A 44 12.28 -15.25 -3.85
C ASP A 44 12.07 -16.42 -4.81
N LYS A 45 10.84 -16.64 -5.28
CA LYS A 45 10.54 -17.67 -6.31
C LYS A 45 11.26 -17.40 -7.63
N LEU A 46 11.49 -16.13 -7.99
CA LEU A 46 12.28 -15.79 -9.17
C LEU A 46 13.77 -16.08 -8.96
N LEU A 47 14.31 -15.68 -7.82
CA LEU A 47 15.76 -15.71 -7.56
C LEU A 47 16.26 -17.11 -7.15
N VAL A 48 15.44 -17.87 -6.40
CA VAL A 48 15.81 -19.18 -5.84
C VAL A 48 15.32 -20.31 -6.74
N ASP A 49 14.06 -20.28 -7.15
CA ASP A 49 13.46 -21.35 -7.96
C ASP A 49 13.60 -21.11 -9.47
N PHE A 50 14.15 -19.97 -9.90
CA PHE A 50 14.22 -19.53 -11.30
C PHE A 50 12.85 -19.50 -12.01
N LYS A 51 11.76 -19.32 -11.25
CA LYS A 51 10.40 -19.26 -11.79
C LYS A 51 10.10 -17.85 -12.32
N PRO A 52 9.55 -17.71 -13.53
CA PRO A 52 9.17 -16.40 -14.05
C PRO A 52 8.11 -15.75 -13.16
N ILE A 53 8.22 -14.44 -12.95
CA ILE A 53 7.20 -13.67 -12.22
C ILE A 53 5.99 -13.47 -13.12
N ASP A 54 4.82 -13.84 -12.60
CA ASP A 54 3.53 -13.40 -13.14
C ASP A 54 3.37 -11.88 -12.91
N ARG A 55 3.50 -11.13 -14.01
CA ARG A 55 3.42 -9.65 -13.99
C ARG A 55 2.05 -9.13 -13.59
N GLU A 56 0.97 -9.85 -13.92
CA GLU A 56 -0.37 -9.44 -13.52
C GLU A 56 -0.52 -9.58 -12.01
N LYS A 57 -0.05 -10.71 -11.46
CA LYS A 57 -0.04 -10.93 -10.01
C LYS A 57 0.83 -9.91 -9.28
N LEU A 58 2.03 -9.60 -9.80
CA LEU A 58 2.91 -8.60 -9.20
C LEU A 58 2.26 -7.22 -9.22
N THR A 59 1.63 -6.83 -10.33
CA THR A 59 0.90 -5.56 -10.46
C THR A 59 -0.22 -5.45 -9.43
N LYS A 60 -0.97 -6.54 -9.20
CA LYS A 60 -2.02 -6.58 -8.17
C LYS A 60 -1.46 -6.35 -6.77
N LYS A 61 -0.33 -6.98 -6.44
CA LYS A 61 0.31 -6.82 -5.11
C LYS A 61 0.93 -5.44 -4.93
N LEU A 62 1.61 -4.90 -5.93
CA LEU A 62 2.11 -3.51 -5.91
C LEU A 62 0.97 -2.49 -5.78
N SER A 63 -0.15 -2.71 -6.47
CA SER A 63 -1.34 -1.87 -6.33
C SER A 63 -1.95 -1.95 -4.93
N GLY A 64 -2.00 -3.15 -4.34
CA GLY A 64 -2.43 -3.36 -2.96
C GLY A 64 -1.51 -2.68 -1.95
N LEU A 65 -0.19 -2.78 -2.15
CA LEU A 65 0.80 -2.10 -1.31
C LEU A 65 0.63 -0.58 -1.37
N LEU A 66 0.48 -0.02 -2.57
CA LEU A 66 0.20 1.40 -2.75
C LEU A 66 -1.10 1.80 -2.04
N TYR A 67 -2.18 1.03 -2.23
CA TYR A 67 -3.47 1.29 -1.59
C TYR A 67 -3.35 1.36 -0.07
N TRP A 68 -2.84 0.32 0.57
CA TRP A 68 -2.75 0.27 2.04
C TRP A 68 -1.76 1.28 2.62
N THR A 69 -0.70 1.61 1.87
CA THR A 69 0.23 2.67 2.25
C THR A 69 -0.47 4.02 2.27
N VAL A 70 -1.32 4.29 1.27
CA VAL A 70 -2.13 5.52 1.24
C VAL A 70 -3.15 5.52 2.37
N VAL A 71 -3.86 4.41 2.63
CA VAL A 71 -4.74 4.32 3.82
C VAL A 71 -3.97 4.65 5.09
N LEU A 72 -2.74 4.15 5.24
CA LEU A 72 -1.92 4.45 6.42
C LEU A 72 -1.60 5.95 6.51
N MET A 73 -1.24 6.58 5.40
CA MET A 73 -0.99 8.04 5.33
C MET A 73 -2.20 8.85 5.76
N THR A 74 -3.41 8.42 5.40
CA THR A 74 -4.65 9.13 5.77
C THR A 74 -4.93 9.13 7.26
N HIS A 75 -4.44 8.13 8.02
CA HIS A 75 -4.56 8.17 9.48
C HIS A 75 -3.71 9.28 10.09
N PHE A 76 -2.64 9.73 9.42
CA PHE A 76 -1.70 10.73 9.94
C PHE A 76 -1.77 12.08 9.22
N ASP A 77 -2.82 12.32 8.43
CA ASP A 77 -2.99 13.53 7.61
C ASP A 77 -1.78 13.82 6.69
N VAL A 78 -1.10 12.76 6.22
CA VAL A 78 0.07 12.87 5.34
C VAL A 78 -0.35 12.92 3.88
N ASN A 79 0.16 13.90 3.14
CA ASN A 79 -0.08 14.02 1.70
C ASN A 79 0.90 13.15 0.88
N ILE A 80 0.36 12.34 -0.03
CA ILE A 80 1.14 11.43 -0.89
C ILE A 80 2.10 12.15 -1.84
N GLU A 81 1.74 13.33 -2.37
CA GLU A 81 2.61 14.10 -3.26
C GLU A 81 3.81 14.69 -2.51
N ASP A 82 3.61 15.09 -1.25
CA ASP A 82 4.71 15.59 -0.41
C ASP A 82 5.71 14.46 -0.09
N ILE A 83 5.21 13.25 0.17
CA ILE A 83 6.07 12.06 0.34
C ILE A 83 6.81 11.75 -0.97
N ALA A 84 6.10 11.74 -2.09
CA ALA A 84 6.70 11.45 -3.40
C ALA A 84 7.81 12.46 -3.74
N LYS A 85 7.59 13.76 -3.50
CA LYS A 85 8.62 14.80 -3.69
C LYS A 85 9.84 14.54 -2.80
N ARG A 86 9.63 14.36 -1.48
CA ARG A 86 10.72 14.12 -0.51
C ARG A 86 11.50 12.84 -0.76
N SER A 87 10.90 11.84 -1.40
CA SER A 87 11.58 10.57 -1.72
C SER A 87 12.58 10.67 -2.88
N LEU A 88 12.51 11.76 -3.65
CA LEU A 88 13.40 12.03 -4.78
C LEU A 88 14.47 13.09 -4.44
N ASP A 89 14.33 13.76 -3.29
CA ASP A 89 15.32 14.66 -2.70
C ASP A 89 16.41 13.87 -1.96
#